data_AF-A0A7X5TK49-F1
#
_entry.id   AF-A0A7X5TK49-F1
#
_cell.length_a   1.000
_cell.length_b   1.000
_cell.length_c   1.000
_cell.angle_alpha   90.00
_cell.angle_beta   90.00
_cell.angle_gamma   90.00
#
_symmetry.space_group_name_H-M   'P 1'
#
loop_
_entity.id
_entity.type
_entity.pdbx_description
1 polymer ?
#
loop_
_entity_poly.entity_id
_entity_poly.type
_entity_poly.pdbx_seq_one_letter_code
_entity_poly.pdbx_strand_id
1 'polypeptide(L)'
;MPFRHSSCNCSPQFQCKLVPTTLEARIIQDADRLDALGAIGIDRCIQIGITFNNQLYSEIDPFCVDRAPNDKMYTVDHFYTKFFRPPETMQTTAGKR
;
A
#
# COMPACT_ATOMS: atom_id res chain seq x y z
N MET A 1 25.57 2.62 -24.72
CA MET A 1 25.83 2.07 -23.37
C MET A 1 24.57 1.32 -22.94
N PRO A 2 24.61 -0.01 -22.74
CA PRO A 2 23.41 -0.75 -22.41
C PRO A 2 23.13 -0.59 -20.91
N PHE A 3 21.96 -0.05 -20.57
CA PHE A 3 21.42 -0.15 -19.22
C PHE A 3 21.17 -1.63 -18.93
N ARG A 4 21.95 -2.21 -18.00
CA ARG A 4 21.66 -3.54 -17.46
C ARG A 4 20.32 -3.45 -16.73
N HIS A 5 19.26 -3.89 -17.39
CA HIS A 5 18.06 -4.35 -16.70
C HIS A 5 18.44 -5.59 -15.89
N SER A 6 18.87 -5.36 -14.65
CA SER A 6 18.68 -6.30 -13.57
C SER A 6 17.20 -6.66 -13.58
N SER A 7 16.89 -7.94 -13.76
CA SER A 7 15.56 -8.50 -13.90
C SER A 7 14.65 -8.09 -12.73
N CYS A 8 13.92 -6.99 -12.91
CA CYS A 8 12.83 -6.58 -12.04
C CYS A 8 11.66 -7.55 -12.23
N ASN A 9 11.69 -8.70 -11.56
CA ASN A 9 10.53 -9.58 -11.46
C ASN A 9 9.58 -9.02 -10.41
N CYS A 10 8.94 -7.89 -10.73
CA CYS A 10 7.89 -7.29 -9.91
C CYS A 10 6.57 -7.49 -10.63
N SER A 11 5.81 -8.49 -10.20
CA SER A 11 4.39 -8.55 -10.53
C SER A 11 3.66 -7.42 -9.77
N PRO A 12 2.59 -6.80 -10.33
CA PRO A 12 1.89 -5.66 -9.72
C PRO A 12 1.25 -5.97 -8.36
N GLN A 13 1.32 -7.22 -7.92
CA GLN A 13 0.56 -7.80 -6.82
C GLN A 13 1.39 -7.94 -5.54
N PHE A 14 2.72 -7.88 -5.64
CA PHE A 14 3.62 -8.07 -4.51
C PHE A 14 4.45 -6.83 -4.27
N GLN A 15 4.27 -6.23 -3.09
CA GLN A 15 5.21 -5.26 -2.53
C GLN A 15 6.59 -5.87 -2.56
N CYS A 16 7.41 -5.46 -3.53
CA CYS A 16 8.79 -5.87 -3.56
C CYS A 16 9.45 -5.17 -2.37
N LYS A 17 9.86 -5.94 -1.36
CA LYS A 17 10.70 -5.47 -0.24
C LYS A 17 12.13 -5.16 -0.70
N LEU A 18 12.29 -4.62 -1.90
CA LEU A 18 13.55 -4.15 -2.40
C LEU A 18 13.76 -2.74 -1.85
N VAL A 19 14.84 -2.58 -1.10
CA VAL A 19 15.31 -1.26 -0.68
C VAL A 19 15.85 -0.56 -1.93
N PRO A 20 15.24 0.56 -2.37
CA PRO A 20 15.69 1.26 -3.56
C PRO A 20 17.10 1.83 -3.36
N THR A 21 18.00 1.46 -4.28
CA THR A 21 19.42 1.83 -4.22
C THR A 21 19.72 3.15 -4.92
N THR A 22 18.95 3.51 -5.96
CA THR A 22 19.12 4.78 -6.69
C THR A 22 18.14 5.84 -6.20
N LEU A 23 18.45 7.11 -6.49
CA LEU A 23 17.60 8.24 -6.12
C LEU A 23 16.27 8.19 -6.87
N GLU A 24 16.29 7.87 -8.17
CA GLU A 24 15.10 7.77 -9.02
C GLU A 24 14.16 6.67 -8.52
N ALA A 25 14.71 5.51 -8.11
CA ALA A 25 13.92 4.43 -7.54
C ALA A 25 13.27 4.82 -6.20
N ARG A 26 13.95 5.63 -5.37
CA ARG A 26 13.39 6.17 -4.12
C ARG A 26 12.24 7.12 -4.40
N ILE A 27 12.40 8.01 -5.38
CA ILE A 27 11.36 8.97 -5.78
C ILE A 27 10.13 8.23 -6.31
N ILE A 28 10.31 7.26 -7.21
CA ILE A 28 9.22 6.47 -7.78
C ILE A 28 8.49 5.67 -6.68
N GLN A 29 9.23 5.06 -5.76
CA GLN A 29 8.64 4.31 -4.64
C GLN A 29 7.83 5.21 -3.69
N ASP A 30 8.34 6.40 -3.37
CA ASP A 30 7.60 7.34 -2.53
C ASP A 30 6.35 7.88 -3.25
N ALA A 31 6.43 8.14 -4.56
CA ALA A 31 5.28 8.57 -5.35
C ALA A 31 4.16 7.50 -5.40
N ASP A 32 4.51 6.23 -5.62
CA ASP A 32 3.55 5.10 -5.58
C ASP A 32 2.88 4.98 -4.20
N ARG A 33 3.66 5.13 -3.13
CA ARG A 33 3.12 5.13 -1.77
C ARG A 33 2.22 6.33 -1.48
N LEU A 34 2.55 7.51 -1.99
CA LEU A 34 1.69 8.69 -1.85
C LEU A 34 0.37 8.54 -2.62
N ASP A 35 0.41 7.94 -3.83
CA ASP A 35 -0.80 7.63 -4.60
C ASP A 35 -1.68 6.57 -3.92
N ALA A 36 -1.05 5.68 -3.16
CA ALA A 36 -1.77 4.78 -2.28
C ALA A 36 -2.41 5.51 -1.08
N LEU A 37 -2.12 6.78 -0.77
CA LEU A 37 -2.73 7.50 0.36
C LEU A 37 -3.84 8.47 -0.08
N GLY A 38 -4.50 9.08 0.91
CA GLY A 38 -5.51 10.12 0.68
C GLY A 38 -6.79 9.59 0.04
N ALA A 39 -7.58 10.51 -0.54
CA ALA A 39 -8.90 10.20 -1.08
C ALA A 39 -8.86 9.18 -2.23
N ILE A 40 -7.85 9.27 -3.11
CA ILE A 40 -7.67 8.34 -4.23
C ILE A 40 -7.29 6.94 -3.73
N GLY A 41 -6.41 6.85 -2.73
CA GLY A 41 -6.06 5.58 -2.10
C GLY A 41 -7.26 4.89 -1.45
N ILE A 42 -8.14 5.67 -0.78
CA ILE A 42 -9.38 5.15 -0.17
C ILE A 42 -10.32 4.60 -1.24
N ASP A 43 -10.58 5.37 -2.29
CA ASP A 43 -11.45 4.96 -3.41
C ASP A 43 -10.93 3.68 -4.06
N ARG A 44 -9.62 3.62 -4.38
CA ARG A 44 -8.98 2.42 -4.94
C ARG A 44 -9.14 1.21 -4.01
N CYS A 45 -8.95 1.40 -2.70
CA CYS A 45 -9.12 0.32 -1.71
C CYS A 45 -10.55 -0.24 -1.74
N ILE A 46 -11.56 0.63 -1.82
CA ILE A 46 -12.97 0.23 -1.88
C ILE A 46 -13.27 -0.51 -3.19
N GLN A 47 -12.85 0.02 -4.34
CA GLN A 47 -13.08 -0.61 -5.65
C GLN A 47 -12.47 -2.01 -5.74
N ILE A 48 -11.26 -2.18 -5.22
CA ILE A 48 -10.58 -3.48 -5.16
C ILE A 48 -11.33 -4.43 -4.21
N GLY A 49 -11.72 -3.95 -3.02
CA GLY A 49 -12.50 -4.74 -2.06
C GLY A 49 -13.81 -5.26 -2.64
N ILE A 50 -14.54 -4.42 -3.39
CA ILE A 50 -15.77 -4.81 -4.11
C ILE A 50 -15.47 -5.88 -5.17
N THR A 51 -14.37 -5.71 -5.92
CA THR A 51 -13.96 -6.67 -6.97
C THR A 51 -13.65 -8.04 -6.39
N PHE A 52 -13.13 -8.10 -5.16
CA PHE A 52 -12.89 -9.34 -4.42
C PHE A 52 -14.10 -9.84 -3.61
N ASN A 53 -15.23 -9.13 -3.68
CA ASN A 53 -16.46 -9.42 -2.93
C ASN A 53 -16.25 -9.43 -1.41
N ASN A 54 -15.33 -8.60 -0.91
CA ASN A 54 -15.09 -8.40 0.51
C ASN A 54 -16.24 -7.58 1.11
N GLN A 55 -16.56 -7.82 2.37
CA GLN A 55 -17.43 -6.91 3.11
C GLN A 55 -16.70 -5.57 3.32
N LEU A 56 -17.45 -4.47 3.41
CA LEU A 56 -16.82 -3.16 3.61
C LEU A 56 -16.14 -3.10 4.99
N TYR A 57 -16.86 -3.51 6.04
CA TYR A 57 -16.40 -3.53 7.43
C TYR A 57 -17.10 -4.65 8.21
N SER A 58 -16.57 -4.97 9.40
CA SER A 58 -17.23 -5.89 10.33
C SER A 58 -18.30 -5.17 11.14
N GLU A 59 -19.52 -5.69 11.17
CA GLU A 59 -20.63 -5.09 11.94
C GLU A 59 -20.39 -5.08 13.46
N ILE A 60 -19.59 -6.04 13.96
CA ILE A 60 -19.31 -6.21 15.39
C ILE A 60 -18.19 -5.27 15.84
N ASP A 61 -17.10 -5.21 15.06
CA ASP A 61 -15.95 -4.34 15.35
C ASP A 61 -15.36 -3.80 14.04
N PRO A 62 -15.84 -2.63 13.56
CA PRO A 62 -15.38 -2.04 12.31
C PRO A 62 -13.91 -1.62 12.33
N PHE A 63 -13.33 -1.41 13.52
CA PHE A 63 -12.02 -0.75 13.69
C PHE A 63 -10.94 -1.66 14.26
N CYS A 64 -11.24 -2.95 14.44
CA CYS A 64 -10.29 -3.94 14.96
C CYS A 64 -9.76 -3.58 16.36
N VAL A 65 -10.63 -3.08 17.24
CA VAL A 65 -10.27 -2.75 18.64
C VAL A 65 -10.03 -4.03 19.44
N ASP A 66 -10.92 -5.02 19.32
CA ASP A 66 -10.88 -6.25 20.12
C ASP A 66 -10.50 -7.49 19.29
N ARG A 67 -10.33 -7.32 17.97
CA ARG A 67 -9.98 -8.39 17.03
C ARG A 67 -8.76 -8.04 16.18
N ALA A 68 -8.09 -9.07 15.66
CA ALA A 68 -7.07 -8.87 14.65
C ALA A 68 -7.71 -8.43 13.29
N PRO A 69 -7.05 -7.53 12.54
CA PRO A 69 -7.51 -7.13 11.22
C PRO A 69 -7.39 -8.29 10.22
N ASN A 70 -8.44 -8.47 9.41
CA ASN A 70 -8.57 -9.47 8.36
C ASN A 70 -8.95 -8.80 7.03
N ASP A 71 -7.94 -8.37 6.30
CA ASP A 71 -8.07 -7.62 5.04
C ASP A 71 -8.57 -8.45 3.85
N LYS A 72 -8.64 -9.78 4.00
CA LYS A 72 -9.27 -10.68 3.02
C LYS A 72 -10.78 -10.72 3.16
N MET A 73 -11.30 -10.40 4.35
CA MET A 73 -12.73 -10.45 4.64
C MET A 73 -13.35 -9.06 4.65
N TYR A 74 -12.62 -8.08 5.20
CA TYR A 74 -13.11 -6.72 5.39
C TYR A 74 -12.19 -5.71 4.70
N THR A 75 -12.78 -4.85 3.88
CA THR A 75 -12.04 -3.82 3.13
C THR A 75 -11.42 -2.79 4.06
N VAL A 76 -12.14 -2.38 5.12
CA VAL A 76 -11.64 -1.41 6.10
C VAL A 76 -10.42 -1.94 6.86
N ASP A 77 -10.35 -3.24 7.11
CA ASP A 77 -9.20 -3.85 7.79
C ASP A 77 -7.90 -3.69 7.00
N HIS A 78 -7.98 -3.53 5.67
CA HIS A 78 -6.82 -3.27 4.82
C HIS A 78 -6.10 -1.97 5.18
N PHE A 79 -6.80 -0.99 5.74
CA PHE A 79 -6.17 0.24 6.21
C PHE A 79 -5.25 -0.04 7.40
N TYR A 80 -5.67 -0.91 8.32
CA TYR A 80 -4.93 -1.31 9.52
C TYR A 80 -3.75 -2.22 9.22
N THR A 81 -3.86 -3.10 8.22
CA THR A 81 -2.73 -3.96 7.84
C THR A 81 -1.68 -3.21 7.03
N LYS A 82 -2.08 -2.27 6.16
CA LYS A 82 -1.23 -1.78 5.07
C LYS A 82 -1.07 -0.26 4.96
N PHE A 83 -2.07 0.54 5.33
CA PHE A 83 -2.03 1.99 5.10
C PHE A 83 -1.43 2.80 6.25
N PHE A 84 -1.66 2.43 7.51
CA PHE A 84 -1.28 3.26 8.66
C PHE A 84 0.23 3.31 8.99
N ARG A 85 1.13 2.97 8.05
CA ARG A 85 2.59 3.14 8.21
C ARG A 85 3.29 4.06 7.18
N PRO A 86 2.76 5.24 6.80
CA PRO A 86 3.33 5.98 5.67
C PRO A 86 4.65 6.72 5.95
N PRO A 87 4.77 7.68 6.89
CA PRO A 87 5.97 8.53 6.98
C PRO A 87 7.26 7.76 7.30
N GLU A 88 7.14 6.71 8.11
CA GLU A 88 8.28 5.92 8.55
C GLU A 88 8.91 5.10 7.42
N THR A 89 8.13 4.76 6.38
CA THR A 89 8.59 3.91 5.29
C THR A 89 9.15 4.71 4.11
N MET A 90 8.82 5.99 3.99
CA MET A 90 9.26 6.89 2.91
C MET A 90 10.79 7.07 2.88
N GLN A 91 11.33 7.17 1.67
CA GLN A 91 12.77 7.18 1.40
C GLN A 91 13.35 8.59 1.26
N THR A 92 12.53 9.56 0.88
CA THR A 92 12.91 10.95 0.62
C THR A 92 12.43 11.89 1.72
N THR A 93 13.08 13.03 1.87
CA THR A 93 12.64 14.09 2.79
C THR A 93 11.33 14.72 2.35
N ALA A 94 11.07 14.77 1.03
CA ALA A 94 9.83 15.29 0.48
C ALA A 94 8.64 14.36 0.77
N GLY A 95 8.79 13.05 0.60
CA GLY A 95 7.71 12.08 0.88
C GLY A 95 7.31 11.96 2.35
N LYS A 96 8.17 12.43 3.28
CA LYS A 96 7.91 12.43 4.73
C LYS A 96 7.16 13.66 5.24
N ARG A 97 7.04 14.70 4.43
CA ARG A 97 6.36 15.96 4.77
C ARG A 97 4.90 15.88 4.39
#